data_AF-G1WE12-F1
#
_entry.id   AF-G1WE12-F1
#
_cell.length_a   1.000
_cell.length_b   1.000
_cell.length_c   1.000
_cell.angle_alpha   90.00
_cell.angle_beta   90.00
_cell.angle_gamma   90.00
#
_symmetry.space_group_name_H-M   'P 1'
#
loop_
_entity.id
_entity.type
_entity.pdbx_description
1 polymer ?
#
loop_
_entity_poly.entity_id
_entity_poly.type
_entity_poly.pdbx_seq_one_letter_code
_entity_poly.pdbx_strand_id
1 'polypeptide(L)'
;MGVPKVWTVPAVFTCDEEVTFYYDMTDVQFPEGVDLYLWAWTPTEPDAGNGGNSSAFAKLTYLGNNIYCKKMIPTQYFHTNKAAFESDDWPGFWSRLKTKDGSKWSSVFQAPDSRSEFKAFKESGKGFMFYSGRKSKGFTEKFMLDEPLTVLFNPDVYKLGGRTLTELATDADFVQFGVHSGLNNWAIMQSLDVWRPACLKKVEVKKLSNGLYVWQVGVPVDYYSTNPQDDGSLKNTDLADPDKRAAFELDNMTYLVVKVVKDGAGANQWDVNSGDQLQKAGQAVPYPDPVFSLFPTRISQEDILTITREYNERTAGDLTYTLIAGGKTITGVMEGVRDKRQATVNLQKELKGISATQLQLVVKNAHGVTLVDTTIPLLTPDK
;
A
#
# COMPACT_ATOMS: atom_id res chain seq x y z
N MET A 1 5.66 -23.53 7.88
CA MET A 1 4.80 -22.46 7.31
C MET A 1 5.61 -21.70 6.27
N GLY A 2 4.95 -20.94 5.40
CA GLY A 2 5.60 -20.25 4.28
C GLY A 2 6.53 -19.10 4.69
N VAL A 3 7.03 -18.38 3.69
CA VAL A 3 7.76 -17.12 3.85
C VAL A 3 6.80 -15.97 3.52
N PRO A 4 6.64 -14.96 4.40
CA PRO A 4 5.81 -13.80 4.08
C PRO A 4 6.42 -12.96 2.96
N LYS A 5 5.56 -12.33 2.15
CA LYS A 5 6.00 -11.29 1.22
C LYS A 5 6.09 -9.99 2.00
N VAL A 6 7.25 -9.32 1.95
CA VAL A 6 7.52 -8.14 2.77
C VAL A 6 7.82 -6.93 1.88
N TRP A 7 7.29 -5.78 2.24
CA TRP A 7 7.62 -4.49 1.64
C TRP A 7 7.60 -3.38 2.68
N THR A 8 8.11 -2.21 2.31
CA THR A 8 8.20 -1.05 3.18
C THR A 8 7.53 0.17 2.56
N VAL A 9 7.00 1.03 3.43
CA VAL A 9 6.60 2.39 3.08
C VAL A 9 7.33 3.32 4.07
N PRO A 10 8.21 4.23 3.61
CA PRO A 10 8.56 4.49 2.22
C PRO A 10 9.32 3.33 1.53
N ALA A 11 9.43 3.37 0.20
CA ALA A 11 10.05 2.31 -0.61
C ALA A 11 11.52 2.07 -0.23
N VAL A 12 12.24 3.16 0.03
CA VAL A 12 13.64 3.20 0.46
C VAL A 12 13.75 4.12 1.68
N PHE A 13 14.57 3.75 2.68
CA PHE A 13 14.67 4.43 3.98
C PHE A 13 16.05 4.26 4.64
N THR A 14 16.47 5.21 5.48
CA THR A 14 17.57 5.01 6.43
C THR A 14 17.03 4.51 7.77
N CYS A 15 17.85 3.80 8.54
CA CYS A 15 17.39 3.09 9.74
C CYS A 15 17.02 4.01 10.92
N ASP A 16 17.26 5.31 10.80
CA ASP A 16 16.85 6.34 11.75
C ASP A 16 15.61 7.13 11.30
N GLU A 17 15.02 6.75 10.17
CA GLU A 17 13.74 7.28 9.71
C GLU A 17 12.59 6.35 10.07
N GLU A 18 11.40 6.94 10.17
CA GLU A 18 10.18 6.18 10.38
C GLU A 18 9.82 5.40 9.11
N VAL A 19 9.58 4.10 9.27
CA VAL A 19 9.21 3.19 8.19
C VAL A 19 8.12 2.23 8.67
N THR A 20 7.22 1.89 7.76
CA THR A 20 6.21 0.86 7.98
C THR A 20 6.58 -0.37 7.18
N PHE A 21 6.84 -1.47 7.89
CA PHE A 21 7.00 -2.79 7.28
C PHE A 21 5.63 -3.45 7.15
N TYR A 22 5.34 -3.96 5.96
CA TYR A 22 4.13 -4.72 5.67
C TYR A 22 4.48 -6.17 5.39
N TYR A 23 3.60 -7.06 5.83
CA TYR A 23 3.75 -8.50 5.73
C TYR A 23 2.45 -9.07 5.14
N ASP A 24 2.54 -9.64 3.95
CA ASP A 24 1.47 -10.42 3.33
C ASP A 24 1.62 -11.89 3.74
N MET A 25 0.63 -12.37 4.48
CA MET A 25 0.58 -13.70 5.07
C MET A 25 -0.31 -14.67 4.29
N THR A 26 -0.87 -14.26 3.14
CA THR A 26 -1.87 -15.03 2.38
C THR A 26 -1.39 -16.45 2.08
N ASP A 27 -0.13 -16.60 1.66
CA ASP A 27 0.47 -17.90 1.28
C ASP A 27 1.25 -18.58 2.42
N VAL A 28 1.14 -18.06 3.64
CA VAL A 28 1.97 -18.47 4.79
C VAL A 28 1.27 -19.52 5.67
N GLN A 29 -0.01 -19.82 5.40
CA GLN A 29 -0.84 -20.84 6.07
C GLN A 29 -1.20 -20.53 7.54
N PHE A 30 -1.17 -19.26 7.94
CA PHE A 30 -1.76 -18.83 9.21
C PHE A 30 -3.28 -18.72 9.06
N PRO A 31 -4.06 -19.00 10.13
CA PRO A 31 -5.47 -18.64 10.15
C PRO A 31 -5.63 -17.12 9.95
N GLU A 32 -6.60 -16.73 9.13
CA GLU A 32 -6.85 -15.32 8.88
C GLU A 32 -7.22 -14.57 10.16
N GLY A 33 -6.69 -13.36 10.31
CA GLY A 33 -6.99 -12.48 11.45
C GLY A 33 -6.36 -12.88 12.78
N VAL A 34 -5.53 -13.94 12.82
CA VAL A 34 -4.80 -14.31 14.05
C VAL A 34 -3.82 -13.20 14.44
N ASP A 35 -3.66 -12.97 15.75
CA ASP A 35 -2.64 -12.04 16.25
C ASP A 35 -1.22 -12.56 15.92
N LEU A 36 -0.44 -11.71 15.25
CA LEU A 36 0.95 -11.99 14.88
C LEU A 36 1.93 -11.01 15.52
N TYR A 37 3.14 -11.51 15.76
CA TYR A 37 4.21 -10.79 16.44
C TYR A 37 5.51 -10.93 15.65
N LEU A 38 6.26 -9.83 15.54
CA LEU A 38 7.56 -9.79 14.88
C LEU A 38 8.66 -10.24 15.85
N TRP A 39 9.31 -11.35 15.52
CA TRP A 39 10.56 -11.73 16.15
C TRP A 39 11.71 -11.44 15.19
N ALA A 40 12.60 -10.54 15.57
CA ALA A 40 13.79 -10.18 14.82
C ALA A 40 15.02 -10.32 15.72
N TRP A 41 16.20 -10.58 15.15
CA TRP A 41 17.42 -10.81 15.95
C TRP A 41 18.68 -10.14 15.39
N THR A 42 18.57 -9.37 14.31
CA THR A 42 19.67 -8.58 13.76
C THR A 42 19.22 -7.16 13.45
N PRO A 43 19.99 -6.12 13.81
CA PRO A 43 21.34 -6.17 14.42
C PRO A 43 21.36 -6.57 15.91
N THR A 44 20.22 -6.54 16.59
CA THR A 44 20.03 -6.99 17.99
C THR A 44 18.70 -7.73 18.09
N GLU A 45 18.43 -8.42 19.20
CA GLU A 45 17.11 -8.98 19.49
C GLU A 45 16.30 -7.96 20.34
N PRO A 46 15.33 -7.23 19.76
CA PRO A 46 14.64 -6.14 20.46
C PRO A 46 13.61 -6.63 21.48
N ASP A 47 13.06 -7.83 21.29
CA ASP A 47 12.13 -8.49 22.22
C ASP A 47 12.83 -9.67 22.92
N ALA A 48 14.06 -9.45 23.40
CA ALA A 48 14.93 -10.49 23.94
C ALA A 48 14.26 -11.29 25.07
N GLY A 49 14.39 -12.61 25.02
CA GLY A 49 13.80 -13.53 26.00
C GLY A 49 12.32 -13.86 25.76
N ASN A 50 11.67 -13.21 24.78
CA ASN A 50 10.25 -13.44 24.46
C ASN A 50 10.07 -14.39 23.25
N GLY A 51 11.06 -15.23 22.94
CA GLY A 51 10.98 -16.21 21.85
C GLY A 51 9.78 -17.17 21.97
N GLY A 52 9.50 -17.68 23.18
CA GLY A 52 8.34 -18.55 23.44
C GLY A 52 7.04 -17.83 23.83
N ASN A 53 7.09 -16.52 24.10
CA ASN A 53 5.92 -15.75 24.50
C ASN A 53 6.12 -14.27 24.15
N SER A 54 5.62 -13.84 22.99
CA SER A 54 5.82 -12.49 22.47
C SER A 54 5.20 -11.42 23.38
N SER A 55 5.92 -10.31 23.56
CA SER A 55 5.37 -9.16 24.29
C SER A 55 4.46 -8.30 23.40
N ALA A 56 3.67 -7.41 24.00
CA ALA A 56 2.84 -6.46 23.24
C ALA A 56 3.68 -5.52 22.35
N PHE A 57 4.94 -5.28 22.71
CA PHE A 57 5.89 -4.48 21.94
C PHE A 57 6.10 -5.05 20.53
N ALA A 58 6.14 -6.37 20.37
CA ALA A 58 6.34 -7.03 19.08
C ALA A 58 5.06 -7.20 18.24
N LYS A 59 3.89 -6.86 18.79
CA LYS A 59 2.60 -7.09 18.11
C LYS A 59 2.52 -6.31 16.80
N LEU A 60 1.98 -6.96 15.78
CA LEU A 60 1.65 -6.38 14.48
C LEU A 60 0.21 -5.85 14.46
N THR A 61 -0.04 -4.84 13.64
CA THR A 61 -1.39 -4.35 13.35
C THR A 61 -1.96 -5.15 12.17
N TYR A 62 -3.13 -5.77 12.34
CA TYR A 62 -3.85 -6.44 11.25
C TYR A 62 -4.64 -5.41 10.43
N LEU A 63 -4.52 -5.48 9.10
CA LEU A 63 -5.17 -4.54 8.17
C LEU A 63 -6.29 -5.20 7.35
N GLY A 64 -6.58 -6.48 7.55
CA GLY A 64 -7.47 -7.27 6.69
C GLY A 64 -6.71 -8.01 5.59
N ASN A 65 -7.38 -8.96 4.93
CA ASN A 65 -6.84 -9.73 3.78
C ASN A 65 -5.47 -10.37 4.06
N ASN A 66 -5.24 -10.89 5.28
CA ASN A 66 -3.95 -11.44 5.70
C ASN A 66 -2.75 -10.45 5.61
N ILE A 67 -3.01 -9.14 5.58
CA ILE A 67 -1.97 -8.11 5.61
C ILE A 67 -1.79 -7.60 7.02
N TYR A 68 -0.53 -7.55 7.45
CA TYR A 68 -0.12 -7.03 8.75
C TYR A 68 0.94 -5.94 8.57
N CYS A 69 1.05 -5.02 9.52
CA CYS A 69 2.11 -4.03 9.50
C CYS A 69 2.76 -3.76 10.86
N LYS A 70 3.98 -3.21 10.81
CA LYS A 70 4.71 -2.64 11.93
C LYS A 70 5.33 -1.31 11.51
N LYS A 71 4.84 -0.23 12.10
CA LYS A 71 5.45 1.09 11.99
C LYS A 71 6.51 1.25 13.07
N MET A 72 7.72 1.66 12.68
CA MET A 72 8.86 1.80 13.60
C MET A 72 9.93 2.76 13.07
N ILE A 73 10.78 3.25 13.96
CA ILE A 73 12.11 3.76 13.62
C ILE A 73 13.11 2.64 13.97
N PRO A 74 13.81 2.02 13.01
CA PRO A 74 14.62 0.83 13.27
C PRO A 74 15.67 0.99 14.37
N THR A 75 16.39 2.11 14.45
CA THR A 75 17.33 2.38 15.55
C THR A 75 16.66 2.38 16.92
N GLN A 76 15.44 2.91 17.03
CA GLN A 76 14.68 2.90 18.27
C GLN A 76 14.13 1.50 18.58
N TYR A 77 13.61 0.79 17.58
CA TYR A 77 13.05 -0.55 17.75
C TYR A 77 14.12 -1.56 18.19
N PHE A 78 15.29 -1.54 17.57
CA PHE A 78 16.42 -2.42 17.89
C PHE A 78 17.31 -1.90 19.03
N HIS A 79 16.95 -0.78 19.66
CA HIS A 79 17.71 -0.19 20.77
C HIS A 79 19.21 -0.04 20.46
N THR A 80 19.53 0.37 19.23
CA THR A 80 20.90 0.49 18.74
C THR A 80 21.08 1.70 17.84
N ASN A 81 22.33 2.05 17.53
CA ASN A 81 22.64 3.19 16.68
C ASN A 81 22.66 2.80 15.20
N LYS A 82 22.68 3.82 14.32
CA LYS A 82 22.68 3.63 12.87
C LYS A 82 23.89 2.85 12.32
N ALA A 83 25.05 2.92 12.97
CA ALA A 83 26.26 2.24 12.50
C ALA A 83 26.09 0.72 12.49
N ALA A 84 25.26 0.17 13.38
CA ALA A 84 24.92 -1.26 13.39
C ALA A 84 24.16 -1.70 12.13
N PHE A 85 23.45 -0.79 11.48
CA PHE A 85 22.71 -1.03 10.23
C PHE A 85 23.48 -0.62 8.98
N GLU A 86 24.54 0.17 9.13
CA GLU A 86 25.34 0.67 7.99
C GLU A 86 26.57 -0.19 7.73
N SER A 87 26.94 -1.09 8.65
CA SER A 87 28.03 -2.04 8.48
C SER A 87 27.82 -2.93 7.25
N ASP A 88 28.87 -3.12 6.44
CA ASP A 88 28.88 -4.07 5.32
C ASP A 88 28.68 -5.52 5.80
N ASP A 89 29.08 -5.82 7.04
CA ASP A 89 28.92 -7.14 7.66
C ASP A 89 27.51 -7.37 8.23
N TRP A 90 26.66 -6.33 8.30
CA TRP A 90 25.31 -6.50 8.83
C TRP A 90 24.47 -7.34 7.87
N PRO A 91 23.93 -8.49 8.29
CA PRO A 91 23.28 -9.43 7.39
C PRO A 91 21.81 -9.06 7.12
N GLY A 92 21.41 -7.80 7.28
CA GLY A 92 20.04 -7.30 7.11
C GLY A 92 19.10 -7.67 8.26
N PHE A 93 17.80 -7.44 8.07
CA PHE A 93 16.76 -7.66 9.09
C PHE A 93 16.28 -9.12 9.10
N TRP A 94 16.98 -10.01 9.80
CA TRP A 94 16.51 -11.39 9.94
C TRP A 94 15.35 -11.48 10.92
N SER A 95 14.29 -12.17 10.50
CA SER A 95 13.03 -12.16 11.20
C SER A 95 12.19 -13.44 10.99
N ARG A 96 11.22 -13.62 11.88
CA ARG A 96 10.07 -14.52 11.76
C ARG A 96 8.81 -13.81 12.26
N LEU A 97 7.66 -14.24 11.77
CA LEU A 97 6.37 -13.91 12.36
C LEU A 97 5.84 -15.12 13.11
N LYS A 98 5.24 -14.88 14.28
CA LYS A 98 4.74 -15.94 15.16
C LYS A 98 3.46 -15.56 15.87
N THR A 99 2.69 -16.57 16.30
CA THR A 99 1.63 -16.37 17.29
C THR A 99 2.23 -15.97 18.63
N LYS A 100 1.41 -15.38 19.51
CA LYS A 100 1.87 -14.89 20.83
C LYS A 100 2.61 -15.97 21.62
N ASP A 101 2.02 -17.15 21.70
CA ASP A 101 2.50 -18.33 22.44
C ASP A 101 3.62 -19.09 21.72
N GLY A 102 4.05 -18.65 20.54
CA GLY A 102 5.04 -19.37 19.73
C GLY A 102 4.59 -20.77 19.30
N SER A 103 3.29 -21.09 19.27
CA SER A 103 2.81 -22.38 18.74
C SER A 103 2.97 -22.49 17.22
N LYS A 104 2.95 -21.35 16.52
CA LYS A 104 3.14 -21.27 15.06
C LYS A 104 4.17 -20.21 14.69
N TRP A 105 4.98 -20.54 13.68
CA TRP A 105 6.07 -19.70 13.18
C TRP A 105 6.10 -19.73 11.67
N SER A 106 6.28 -18.57 11.04
CA SER A 106 6.71 -18.49 9.64
C SER A 106 8.10 -19.13 9.48
N SER A 107 8.46 -19.42 8.23
CA SER A 107 9.88 -19.62 7.89
C SER A 107 10.70 -18.37 8.23
N VAL A 108 12.02 -18.55 8.39
CA VAL A 108 12.97 -17.44 8.50
C VAL A 108 12.96 -16.64 7.21
N PHE A 109 12.99 -15.31 7.33
CA PHE A 109 13.12 -14.41 6.20
C PHE A 109 13.95 -13.19 6.56
N GLN A 110 14.41 -12.48 5.53
CA GLN A 110 15.11 -11.21 5.66
C GLN A 110 14.17 -10.10 5.18
N ALA A 111 13.79 -9.18 6.07
CA ALA A 111 13.01 -8.01 5.67
C ALA A 111 13.87 -7.04 4.85
N PRO A 112 13.29 -6.24 3.93
CA PRO A 112 14.03 -5.32 3.08
C PRO A 112 14.84 -4.29 3.87
N ASP A 113 16.10 -4.07 3.47
CA ASP A 113 16.90 -2.88 3.80
C ASP A 113 17.21 -2.08 2.52
N SER A 114 17.83 -0.91 2.65
CA SER A 114 18.02 0.06 1.55
C SER A 114 19.48 0.33 1.18
N ARG A 115 20.46 -0.38 1.78
CA ARG A 115 21.88 -0.07 1.60
C ARG A 115 22.35 -0.19 0.16
N SER A 116 21.93 -1.26 -0.51
CA SER A 116 22.28 -1.52 -1.92
C SER A 116 21.77 -0.41 -2.83
N GLU A 117 20.55 0.09 -2.58
CA GLU A 117 19.95 1.16 -3.38
C GLU A 117 20.69 2.47 -3.19
N PHE A 118 21.05 2.81 -1.94
CA PHE A 118 21.84 4.02 -1.66
C PHE A 118 23.23 3.97 -2.31
N LYS A 119 23.91 2.83 -2.23
CA LYS A 119 25.23 2.64 -2.84
C LYS A 119 25.13 2.78 -4.37
N ALA A 120 24.22 2.05 -5.00
CA ALA A 120 24.02 2.09 -6.44
C ALA A 120 23.64 3.50 -6.93
N PHE A 121 22.80 4.23 -6.19
CA PHE A 121 22.45 5.60 -6.55
C PHE A 121 23.65 6.54 -6.51
N LYS A 122 24.43 6.51 -5.42
CA LYS A 122 25.63 7.35 -5.27
C LYS A 122 26.65 7.06 -6.37
N GLU A 123 26.85 5.78 -6.72
CA GLU A 123 27.77 5.35 -7.77
C GLU A 123 27.25 5.67 -9.19
N SER A 124 25.94 5.85 -9.38
CA SER A 124 25.35 6.11 -10.70
C SER A 124 25.67 7.48 -11.29
N GLY A 125 26.11 8.45 -10.48
CA GLY A 125 26.33 9.84 -10.91
C GLY A 125 25.06 10.62 -11.26
N LYS A 126 23.87 10.05 -11.05
CA LYS A 126 22.58 10.75 -11.27
C LYS A 126 22.30 11.77 -10.16
N GLY A 127 21.68 12.89 -10.52
CA GLY A 127 21.23 13.91 -9.56
C GLY A 127 20.02 13.48 -8.73
N PHE A 128 19.12 12.70 -9.31
CA PHE A 128 17.95 12.17 -8.61
C PHE A 128 17.55 10.79 -9.15
N MET A 129 16.76 10.04 -8.38
CA MET A 129 16.24 8.74 -8.79
C MET A 129 14.90 8.42 -8.11
N PHE A 130 14.01 7.82 -8.88
CA PHE A 130 12.72 7.30 -8.41
C PHE A 130 12.85 5.84 -8.03
N TYR A 131 12.36 5.50 -6.84
CA TYR A 131 12.21 4.13 -6.36
C TYR A 131 10.75 3.85 -6.11
N SER A 132 10.10 3.20 -7.08
CA SER A 132 8.71 2.77 -6.97
C SER A 132 8.56 1.27 -6.95
N GLY A 133 7.60 0.78 -6.16
CA GLY A 133 7.28 -0.63 -6.03
C GLY A 133 7.85 -1.26 -4.77
N ARG A 134 7.99 -2.59 -4.82
CA ARG A 134 8.47 -3.42 -3.71
C ARG A 134 9.81 -4.01 -4.07
N LYS A 135 10.78 -3.98 -3.15
CA LYS A 135 12.15 -4.47 -3.39
C LYS A 135 12.19 -5.90 -3.95
N SER A 136 11.30 -6.78 -3.49
CA SER A 136 11.21 -8.17 -3.94
C SER A 136 10.86 -8.34 -5.43
N LYS A 137 10.23 -7.34 -6.06
CA LYS A 137 9.94 -7.31 -7.50
C LYS A 137 10.97 -6.49 -8.30
N GLY A 138 11.94 -5.89 -7.62
CA GLY A 138 12.79 -4.84 -8.16
C GLY A 138 12.07 -3.49 -8.19
N PHE A 139 12.79 -2.44 -7.78
CA PHE A 139 12.27 -1.08 -7.93
C PHE A 139 12.29 -0.64 -9.39
N THR A 140 11.37 0.24 -9.75
CA THR A 140 11.36 0.90 -11.06
C THR A 140 11.33 2.42 -10.91
N GLU A 141 11.81 3.13 -11.92
CA GLU A 141 11.71 4.60 -11.96
C GLU A 141 10.27 5.06 -12.32
N LYS A 142 9.44 4.18 -12.89
CA LYS A 142 8.05 4.49 -13.24
C LYS A 142 7.12 4.20 -12.06
N PHE A 143 6.42 5.21 -11.59
CA PHE A 143 5.61 5.08 -10.37
C PHE A 143 4.19 4.61 -10.65
N MET A 144 3.60 3.88 -9.69
CA MET A 144 2.19 3.50 -9.69
C MET A 144 1.45 4.24 -8.57
N LEU A 145 0.12 4.33 -8.69
CA LEU A 145 -0.70 5.06 -7.74
C LEU A 145 -0.76 4.37 -6.35
N ASP A 146 -0.75 3.04 -6.34
CA ASP A 146 -0.99 2.16 -5.19
C ASP A 146 0.27 1.45 -4.66
N GLU A 147 1.43 1.70 -5.27
CA GLU A 147 2.71 1.13 -4.82
C GLU A 147 3.55 2.19 -4.06
N PRO A 148 4.44 1.75 -3.16
CA PRO A 148 5.35 2.65 -2.47
C PRO A 148 6.20 3.48 -3.45
N LEU A 149 6.49 4.72 -3.09
CA LEU A 149 7.32 5.66 -3.86
C LEU A 149 8.22 6.48 -2.93
N THR A 150 9.51 6.47 -3.25
CA THR A 150 10.54 7.34 -2.70
C THR A 150 11.31 8.00 -3.83
N VAL A 151 11.59 9.30 -3.74
CA VAL A 151 12.52 9.98 -4.66
C VAL A 151 13.75 10.42 -3.89
N LEU A 152 14.94 9.98 -4.33
CA LEU A 152 16.21 10.38 -3.75
C LEU A 152 16.88 11.46 -4.60
N PHE A 153 17.57 12.37 -3.94
CA PHE A 153 18.38 13.42 -4.55
C PHE A 153 19.80 13.36 -4.01
N ASN A 154 20.78 13.38 -4.92
CA ASN A 154 22.18 13.53 -4.58
C ASN A 154 22.51 15.03 -4.49
N PRO A 155 22.78 15.56 -3.28
CA PRO A 155 22.88 17.00 -3.09
C PRO A 155 24.10 17.64 -3.73
N ASP A 156 25.12 16.85 -4.06
CA ASP A 156 26.34 17.34 -4.71
C ASP A 156 26.23 17.34 -6.25
N VAL A 157 25.15 16.75 -6.80
CA VAL A 157 24.92 16.61 -8.24
C VAL A 157 23.66 17.32 -8.70
N TYR A 158 22.56 17.21 -7.95
CA TYR A 158 21.31 17.87 -8.29
C TYR A 158 21.43 19.39 -8.07
N LYS A 159 20.97 20.17 -9.04
CA LYS A 159 21.14 21.62 -9.07
C LYS A 159 19.81 22.35 -9.20
N LEU A 160 19.69 23.47 -8.50
CA LEU A 160 18.63 24.47 -8.66
C LEU A 160 19.30 25.79 -9.01
N GLY A 161 18.83 26.48 -10.05
CA GLY A 161 19.44 27.75 -10.48
C GLY A 161 20.96 27.67 -10.74
N GLY A 162 21.47 26.50 -11.15
CA GLY A 162 22.89 26.26 -11.43
C GLY A 162 23.78 25.91 -10.22
N ARG A 163 23.28 26.01 -8.99
CA ARG A 163 23.99 25.65 -7.75
C ARG A 163 23.50 24.31 -7.21
N THR A 164 24.37 23.54 -6.56
CA THR A 164 24.02 22.25 -5.97
C THR A 164 23.17 22.43 -4.71
N LEU A 165 22.44 21.39 -4.29
CA LEU A 165 21.70 21.46 -3.02
C LEU A 165 22.63 21.66 -1.82
N THR A 166 23.84 21.07 -1.85
CA THR A 166 24.86 21.29 -0.82
C THR A 166 25.27 22.76 -0.72
N GLU A 167 25.49 23.44 -1.86
CA GLU A 167 25.82 24.86 -1.88
C GLU A 167 24.66 25.72 -1.38
N LEU A 168 23.44 25.44 -1.85
CA LEU A 168 22.24 26.22 -1.53
C LEU A 168 21.83 26.09 -0.05
N ALA A 169 22.05 24.93 0.56
CA ALA A 169 21.75 24.71 1.97
C ALA A 169 22.65 25.50 2.93
N THR A 170 23.69 26.17 2.43
CA THR A 170 24.57 27.04 3.23
C THR A 170 24.14 28.51 3.21
N ASP A 171 23.16 28.88 2.39
CA ASP A 171 22.66 30.25 2.33
C ASP A 171 22.05 30.66 3.67
N ALA A 172 22.33 31.88 4.13
CA ALA A 172 21.92 32.35 5.47
C ALA A 172 20.39 32.44 5.64
N ASP A 173 19.65 32.54 4.53
CA ASP A 173 18.19 32.61 4.47
C ASP A 173 17.54 31.24 4.27
N PHE A 174 18.31 30.16 4.13
CA PHE A 174 17.80 28.84 3.81
C PHE A 174 16.89 28.30 4.91
N VAL A 175 15.70 27.83 4.51
CA VAL A 175 14.74 27.16 5.39
C VAL A 175 14.76 25.65 5.13
N GLN A 176 14.41 25.24 3.91
CA GLN A 176 14.39 23.83 3.49
C GLN A 176 14.34 23.73 1.96
N PHE A 177 14.48 22.53 1.43
CA PHE A 177 13.98 22.21 0.09
C PHE A 177 12.57 21.62 0.19
N GLY A 178 11.72 21.89 -0.79
CA GLY A 178 10.37 21.34 -0.85
C GLY A 178 9.95 21.00 -2.28
N VAL A 179 8.91 20.19 -2.43
CA VAL A 179 8.34 19.85 -3.73
C VAL A 179 6.94 20.44 -3.89
N HIS A 180 6.71 21.17 -4.98
CA HIS A 180 5.37 21.42 -5.48
C HIS A 180 5.08 20.39 -6.58
N SER A 181 4.00 19.62 -6.47
CA SER A 181 3.73 18.53 -7.42
C SER A 181 2.26 18.35 -7.73
N GLY A 182 1.97 17.63 -8.82
CA GLY A 182 0.61 17.22 -9.15
C GLY A 182 0.57 16.04 -10.11
N LEU A 183 -0.45 15.20 -9.96
CA LEU A 183 -0.71 14.08 -10.85
C LEU A 183 -1.46 14.56 -12.10
N ASN A 184 -1.17 13.92 -13.24
CA ASN A 184 -1.76 14.18 -14.56
C ASN A 184 -1.75 15.66 -14.93
N ASN A 185 -0.56 16.27 -14.97
CA ASN A 185 -0.39 17.69 -15.28
C ASN A 185 -1.22 18.61 -14.36
N TRP A 186 -1.02 18.47 -13.04
CA TRP A 186 -1.65 19.30 -11.99
C TRP A 186 -3.14 19.04 -11.70
N ALA A 187 -3.76 18.03 -12.32
CA ALA A 187 -5.16 17.68 -12.05
C ALA A 187 -5.42 17.35 -10.57
N ILE A 188 -4.49 16.61 -9.93
CA ILE A 188 -4.50 16.39 -8.48
C ILE A 188 -3.24 17.01 -7.89
N MET A 189 -3.38 18.19 -7.32
CA MET A 189 -2.26 19.00 -6.85
C MET A 189 -1.90 18.70 -5.38
N GLN A 190 -0.60 18.66 -5.10
CA GLN A 190 -0.02 18.78 -3.78
C GLN A 190 0.81 20.07 -3.73
N SER A 191 0.25 21.10 -3.09
CA SER A 191 0.88 22.43 -3.08
C SER A 191 1.98 22.57 -2.03
N LEU A 192 3.09 23.18 -2.43
CA LEU A 192 4.07 23.82 -1.54
C LEU A 192 3.62 25.24 -1.14
N ASP A 193 2.60 25.31 -0.27
CA ASP A 193 2.17 26.58 0.33
C ASP A 193 3.14 26.94 1.47
N VAL A 194 4.19 27.73 1.18
CA VAL A 194 5.30 27.96 2.13
C VAL A 194 4.91 28.74 3.41
N TRP A 195 3.78 29.45 3.38
CA TRP A 195 3.23 30.10 4.57
C TRP A 195 2.50 29.13 5.51
N ARG A 196 2.28 27.88 5.10
CA ARG A 196 1.59 26.84 5.88
C ARG A 196 2.60 25.82 6.43
N PRO A 197 2.85 25.79 7.75
CA PRO A 197 3.81 24.84 8.34
C PRO A 197 3.49 23.37 8.05
N ALA A 198 2.20 23.00 8.03
CA ALA A 198 1.77 21.64 7.73
C ALA A 198 2.02 21.24 6.26
N CYS A 199 1.85 22.19 5.31
CA CYS A 199 2.21 21.96 3.91
C CYS A 199 3.73 21.79 3.77
N LEU A 200 4.52 22.71 4.35
CA LEU A 200 5.98 22.65 4.34
C LEU A 200 6.52 21.31 4.84
N LYS A 201 5.99 20.81 5.97
CA LYS A 201 6.39 19.52 6.53
C LYS A 201 6.02 18.35 5.61
N LYS A 202 4.85 18.37 4.98
CA LYS A 202 4.37 17.28 4.12
C LYS A 202 5.19 17.14 2.84
N VAL A 203 5.65 18.26 2.29
CA VAL A 203 6.36 18.29 1.00
C VAL A 203 7.87 18.50 1.13
N GLU A 204 8.39 18.40 2.35
CA GLU A 204 9.81 18.56 2.64
C GLU A 204 10.65 17.56 1.84
N VAL A 205 11.70 18.07 1.22
CA VAL A 205 12.81 17.27 0.71
C VAL A 205 13.84 17.19 1.84
N LYS A 206 13.71 16.16 2.67
CA LYS A 206 14.43 16.02 3.93
C LYS A 206 15.84 15.48 3.71
N LYS A 207 16.83 15.99 4.45
CA LYS A 207 18.18 15.40 4.48
C LYS A 207 18.22 14.13 5.32
N LEU A 208 18.71 13.05 4.73
CA LEU A 208 18.92 11.76 5.38
C LEU A 208 20.28 11.68 6.07
N SER A 209 20.39 10.77 7.03
CA SER A 209 21.64 10.52 7.79
C SER A 209 22.80 9.98 6.96
N ASN A 210 22.51 9.44 5.79
CA ASN A 210 23.50 8.99 4.80
C ASN A 210 23.96 10.12 3.85
N GLY A 211 23.52 11.36 4.08
CA GLY A 211 23.89 12.55 3.33
C GLY A 211 23.03 12.84 2.09
N LEU A 212 22.19 11.89 1.65
CA LEU A 212 21.26 12.12 0.54
C LEU A 212 20.06 12.95 1.00
N TYR A 213 19.30 13.48 0.05
CA TYR A 213 18.01 14.11 0.31
C TYR A 213 16.89 13.22 -0.20
N VAL A 214 15.72 13.28 0.44
CA VAL A 214 14.58 12.43 0.11
C VAL A 214 13.29 13.23 0.03
N TRP A 215 12.52 13.00 -1.02
CA TRP A 215 11.10 13.28 -1.06
C TRP A 215 10.34 11.99 -0.78
N GLN A 216 9.76 11.89 0.42
CA GLN A 216 8.99 10.72 0.82
C GLN A 216 7.53 10.91 0.41
N VAL A 217 7.15 10.31 -0.71
CA VAL A 217 5.75 10.26 -1.14
C VAL A 217 4.99 9.20 -0.35
N GLY A 218 5.63 8.08 0.01
CA GLY A 218 4.95 6.98 0.69
C GLY A 218 4.13 6.19 -0.32
N VAL A 219 2.79 6.22 -0.24
CA VAL A 219 1.93 5.68 -1.30
C VAL A 219 1.27 6.86 -2.02
N PRO A 220 1.46 7.04 -3.34
CA PRO A 220 0.95 8.22 -4.05
C PRO A 220 -0.54 8.45 -3.86
N VAL A 221 -1.39 7.41 -3.88
CA VAL A 221 -2.83 7.57 -3.68
C VAL A 221 -3.15 8.25 -2.36
N ASP A 222 -2.47 7.88 -1.28
CA ASP A 222 -2.69 8.45 0.05
C ASP A 222 -2.06 9.84 0.17
N TYR A 223 -0.87 10.01 -0.38
CA TYR A 223 -0.15 11.28 -0.39
C TYR A 223 -0.96 12.38 -1.08
N TYR A 224 -1.50 12.10 -2.27
CA TYR A 224 -2.25 13.06 -3.07
C TYR A 224 -3.75 13.13 -2.74
N SER A 225 -4.25 12.31 -1.80
CA SER A 225 -5.67 12.34 -1.38
C SER A 225 -6.04 13.59 -0.58
N THR A 226 -5.08 14.28 0.04
CA THR A 226 -5.37 15.42 0.92
C THR A 226 -4.35 16.53 0.81
N ASN A 227 -4.72 17.76 1.17
CA ASN A 227 -3.83 18.90 1.32
C ASN A 227 -4.04 19.56 2.70
N PRO A 228 -2.99 19.76 3.51
CA PRO A 228 -3.12 20.50 4.77
C PRO A 228 -3.64 21.92 4.56
N GLN A 229 -4.45 22.43 5.49
CA GLN A 229 -5.00 23.79 5.50
C GLN A 229 -4.46 24.61 6.68
N ASP A 230 -4.77 25.92 6.70
CA ASP A 230 -4.28 26.87 7.71
C ASP A 230 -4.73 26.53 9.14
N ASP A 231 -5.94 25.98 9.28
CA ASP A 231 -6.54 25.57 10.56
C ASP A 231 -6.09 24.17 11.02
N GLY A 232 -5.16 23.53 10.29
CA GLY A 232 -4.71 22.18 10.55
C GLY A 232 -5.64 21.09 10.01
N SER A 233 -6.76 21.44 9.39
CA SER A 233 -7.63 20.48 8.71
C SER A 233 -6.99 19.95 7.42
N LEU A 234 -7.54 18.86 6.90
CA LEU A 234 -7.15 18.27 5.62
C LEU A 234 -8.24 18.57 4.59
N LYS A 235 -7.85 19.19 3.47
CA LYS A 235 -8.69 19.34 2.30
C LYS A 235 -8.56 18.12 1.40
N ASN A 236 -9.64 17.39 1.21
CA ASN A 236 -9.68 16.25 0.30
C ASN A 236 -9.50 16.68 -1.16
N THR A 237 -8.80 15.85 -1.93
CA THR A 237 -8.79 15.89 -3.39
C THR A 237 -9.76 14.83 -3.95
N ASP A 238 -9.87 14.74 -5.27
CA ASP A 238 -10.65 13.68 -5.91
C ASP A 238 -10.14 12.27 -5.59
N LEU A 239 -8.87 12.10 -5.19
CA LEU A 239 -8.35 10.80 -4.79
C LEU A 239 -8.84 10.35 -3.40
N ALA A 240 -9.38 11.24 -2.57
CA ALA A 240 -9.99 10.86 -1.29
C ALA A 240 -11.35 10.16 -1.49
N ASP A 241 -12.01 10.39 -2.61
CA ASP A 241 -13.28 9.77 -2.96
C ASP A 241 -13.01 8.37 -3.56
N PRO A 242 -13.58 7.28 -3.00
CA PRO A 242 -13.33 5.91 -3.48
C PRO A 242 -13.70 5.68 -4.95
N ASP A 243 -14.79 6.29 -5.42
CA ASP A 243 -15.29 6.08 -6.79
C ASP A 243 -14.44 6.83 -7.81
N LYS A 244 -14.01 8.05 -7.46
CA LYS A 244 -13.06 8.83 -8.26
C LYS A 244 -11.65 8.25 -8.22
N ARG A 245 -11.19 7.74 -7.08
CA ARG A 245 -9.93 7.00 -6.96
C ARG A 245 -9.92 5.76 -7.85
N ALA A 246 -10.98 4.96 -7.78
CA ALA A 246 -11.17 3.78 -8.63
C ALA A 246 -11.26 4.14 -10.12
N ALA A 247 -11.53 5.41 -10.44
CA ALA A 247 -11.57 5.95 -11.79
C ALA A 247 -10.26 6.46 -12.34
N PHE A 248 -9.31 6.74 -11.46
CA PHE A 248 -8.22 7.62 -11.78
C PHE A 248 -7.19 6.88 -12.64
N GLU A 249 -7.10 7.28 -13.91
CA GLU A 249 -6.10 6.79 -14.84
C GLU A 249 -4.84 7.65 -14.68
N LEU A 250 -3.80 7.07 -14.08
CA LEU A 250 -2.55 7.77 -13.82
C LEU A 250 -1.65 7.77 -15.08
N ASP A 251 -1.30 8.97 -15.55
CA ASP A 251 -0.43 9.18 -16.71
C ASP A 251 0.97 9.66 -16.33
N ASN A 252 1.03 10.65 -15.43
CA ASN A 252 2.28 11.31 -15.07
C ASN A 252 2.19 12.03 -13.71
N MET A 253 3.35 12.44 -13.22
CA MET A 253 3.50 13.40 -12.15
C MET A 253 4.34 14.57 -12.66
N THR A 254 3.77 15.76 -12.58
CA THR A 254 4.51 17.01 -12.77
C THR A 254 5.00 17.50 -11.41
N TYR A 255 6.24 17.97 -11.32
CA TYR A 255 6.79 18.47 -10.07
C TYR A 255 7.89 19.51 -10.29
N LEU A 256 8.13 20.34 -9.29
CA LEU A 256 9.32 21.17 -9.19
C LEU A 256 9.89 21.11 -7.78
N VAL A 257 11.21 21.05 -7.68
CA VAL A 257 11.94 21.15 -6.41
C VAL A 257 12.32 22.61 -6.20
N VAL A 258 12.00 23.13 -5.02
CA VAL A 258 12.09 24.56 -4.69
C VAL A 258 12.96 24.72 -3.46
N LYS A 259 13.90 25.67 -3.49
CA LYS A 259 14.54 26.20 -2.29
C LYS A 259 13.55 27.15 -1.60
N VAL A 260 13.27 26.90 -0.33
CA VAL A 260 12.46 27.80 0.51
C VAL A 260 13.40 28.66 1.35
N VAL A 261 13.15 29.96 1.37
CA VAL A 261 13.96 30.96 2.09
C VAL A 261 13.13 31.82 3.01
N LYS A 262 13.79 32.50 3.95
CA LYS A 262 13.23 33.65 4.67
C LYS A 262 13.45 34.93 3.89
N ASP A 263 12.38 35.68 3.63
CA ASP A 263 12.50 37.05 3.13
C ASP A 263 12.93 38.03 4.24
N GLY A 264 13.15 39.30 3.86
CA GLY A 264 13.56 40.36 4.79
C GLY A 264 12.55 40.68 5.90
N ALA A 265 11.29 40.22 5.76
CA ALA A 265 10.27 40.32 6.80
C ALA A 265 10.16 39.05 7.66
N GLY A 266 10.97 38.03 7.38
CA GLY A 266 10.96 36.73 8.07
C GLY A 266 9.86 35.77 7.61
N ALA A 267 9.16 36.07 6.51
CA ALA A 267 8.19 35.16 5.92
C ALA A 267 8.89 34.16 4.98
N ASN A 268 8.30 32.95 4.86
CA ASN A 268 8.85 31.95 3.95
C ASN A 268 8.45 32.31 2.51
N GLN A 269 9.40 32.21 1.57
CA GLN A 269 9.18 32.43 0.15
C GLN A 269 9.77 31.30 -0.68
N TRP A 270 9.25 31.14 -1.90
CA TRP A 270 9.92 30.35 -2.94
C TRP A 270 11.13 31.13 -3.44
N ASP A 271 12.23 30.42 -3.68
CA ASP A 271 13.44 30.92 -4.32
C ASP A 271 13.72 30.09 -5.59
N VAL A 272 14.98 29.98 -6.01
CA VAL A 272 15.44 29.15 -7.12
C VAL A 272 14.83 27.75 -7.07
N ASN A 273 14.44 27.26 -8.25
CA ASN A 273 13.78 25.97 -8.41
C ASN A 273 14.29 25.23 -9.65
N SER A 274 13.84 23.99 -9.82
CA SER A 274 14.23 23.12 -10.93
C SER A 274 13.57 23.47 -12.27
N GLY A 275 12.55 24.32 -12.27
CA GLY A 275 11.52 24.35 -13.30
C GLY A 275 10.66 23.07 -13.29
N ASP A 276 9.59 23.07 -14.08
CA ASP A 276 8.69 21.93 -14.21
C ASP A 276 9.42 20.70 -14.74
N GLN A 277 9.33 19.62 -13.97
CA GLN A 277 9.80 18.29 -14.31
C GLN A 277 8.60 17.38 -14.55
N LEU A 278 8.78 16.38 -15.40
CA LEU A 278 7.74 15.41 -15.72
C LEU A 278 8.25 13.99 -15.51
N GLN A 279 7.61 13.25 -14.61
CA GLN A 279 7.83 11.83 -14.42
C GLN A 279 6.66 11.04 -15.02
N LYS A 280 6.95 10.12 -15.95
CA LYS A 280 5.92 9.23 -16.49
C LYS A 280 5.53 8.17 -15.47
N ALA A 281 4.23 7.89 -15.39
CA ALA A 281 3.73 6.78 -14.61
C ALA A 281 4.12 5.43 -15.23
N GLY A 282 4.06 4.39 -14.40
CA GLY A 282 4.08 3.01 -14.87
C GLY A 282 2.76 2.65 -15.53
N GLN A 283 2.74 1.55 -16.28
CA GLN A 283 1.47 1.04 -16.78
C GLN A 283 0.70 0.42 -15.61
N ALA A 284 -0.53 0.88 -15.39
CA ALA A 284 -1.42 0.24 -14.44
C ALA A 284 -1.46 -1.27 -14.73
N VAL A 285 -1.32 -2.09 -13.69
CA VAL A 285 -1.60 -3.52 -13.82
C VAL A 285 -3.07 -3.62 -14.24
N PRO A 286 -3.39 -4.33 -15.35
CA PRO A 286 -4.78 -4.51 -15.74
C PRO A 286 -5.58 -5.03 -14.54
N TYR A 287 -6.74 -4.42 -14.28
CA TYR A 287 -7.63 -4.93 -13.25
C TYR A 287 -7.97 -6.39 -13.59
N PRO A 288 -7.90 -7.33 -12.64
CA PRO A 288 -8.09 -8.75 -12.95
C PRO A 288 -9.46 -9.00 -13.58
N ASP A 289 -9.55 -10.04 -14.41
CA ASP A 289 -10.83 -10.47 -14.97
C ASP A 289 -11.77 -10.92 -13.83
N PRO A 290 -13.08 -10.65 -13.93
CA PRO A 290 -14.04 -11.07 -12.92
C PRO A 290 -14.02 -12.57 -12.68
N VAL A 291 -13.91 -12.99 -11.43
CA VAL A 291 -13.92 -14.41 -11.04
C VAL A 291 -15.22 -14.74 -10.33
N PHE A 292 -15.86 -15.81 -10.74
CA PHE A 292 -17.07 -16.34 -10.12
C PHE A 292 -16.78 -17.65 -9.38
N SER A 293 -17.30 -17.79 -8.16
CA SER A 293 -17.15 -19.01 -7.37
C SER A 293 -18.38 -19.30 -6.51
N LEU A 294 -18.52 -20.58 -6.17
CA LEU A 294 -19.59 -21.13 -5.33
C LEU A 294 -18.99 -21.95 -4.18
N PHE A 295 -19.61 -21.86 -3.02
CA PHE A 295 -19.32 -22.74 -1.89
C PHE A 295 -20.62 -23.24 -1.24
N PRO A 296 -20.79 -24.55 -1.03
CA PRO A 296 -19.91 -25.63 -1.49
C PRO A 296 -19.88 -25.75 -3.02
N THR A 297 -18.85 -26.40 -3.59
CA THR A 297 -18.74 -26.63 -5.05
C THR A 297 -19.58 -27.81 -5.53
N ARG A 298 -19.98 -28.68 -4.61
CA ARG A 298 -20.97 -29.74 -4.79
C ARG A 298 -22.15 -29.40 -3.89
N ILE A 299 -23.30 -29.16 -4.49
CA ILE A 299 -24.43 -28.52 -3.82
C ILE A 299 -25.58 -29.50 -3.75
N SER A 300 -26.19 -29.63 -2.58
CA SER A 300 -27.44 -30.34 -2.33
C SER A 300 -28.54 -29.35 -1.96
N GLN A 301 -29.79 -29.84 -1.90
CA GLN A 301 -30.92 -29.04 -1.43
C GLN A 301 -30.82 -28.64 0.05
N GLU A 302 -29.94 -29.29 0.80
CA GLU A 302 -29.80 -29.10 2.24
C GLU A 302 -28.64 -28.15 2.62
N ASP A 303 -27.91 -27.64 1.62
CA ASP A 303 -26.73 -26.81 1.86
C ASP A 303 -27.05 -25.33 2.10
N ILE A 304 -26.08 -24.65 2.70
CA ILE A 304 -26.00 -23.19 2.68
C ILE A 304 -25.09 -22.80 1.51
N LEU A 305 -25.70 -22.25 0.46
CA LEU A 305 -25.00 -21.82 -0.75
C LEU A 305 -24.44 -20.42 -0.56
N THR A 306 -23.15 -20.26 -0.84
CA THR A 306 -22.47 -18.98 -0.87
C THR A 306 -22.02 -18.69 -2.29
N ILE A 307 -22.45 -17.54 -2.80
CA ILE A 307 -22.19 -17.05 -4.16
C ILE A 307 -21.19 -15.90 -4.03
N THR A 308 -20.04 -15.99 -4.68
CA THR A 308 -19.01 -14.94 -4.62
C THR A 308 -18.62 -14.52 -6.04
N ARG A 309 -18.52 -13.21 -6.26
CA ARG A 309 -17.91 -12.65 -7.47
C ARG A 309 -16.85 -11.62 -7.08
N GLU A 310 -15.63 -11.86 -7.53
CA GLU A 310 -14.46 -11.01 -7.27
C GLU A 310 -14.08 -10.24 -8.54
N TYR A 311 -13.43 -9.10 -8.36
CA TYR A 311 -12.93 -8.23 -9.43
C TYR A 311 -14.02 -7.78 -10.41
N ASN A 312 -15.10 -7.20 -9.87
CA ASN A 312 -16.25 -6.79 -10.68
C ASN A 312 -15.94 -5.56 -11.55
N GLU A 313 -16.64 -5.45 -12.68
CA GLU A 313 -16.53 -4.30 -13.57
C GLU A 313 -16.92 -3.01 -12.83
N ARG A 314 -16.24 -1.91 -13.17
CA ARG A 314 -16.46 -0.62 -12.52
C ARG A 314 -17.91 -0.12 -12.63
N THR A 315 -18.57 -0.41 -13.74
CA THR A 315 -19.97 -0.02 -13.98
C THR A 315 -20.96 -1.12 -13.57
N ALA A 316 -20.54 -2.13 -12.80
CA ALA A 316 -21.45 -3.20 -12.41
C ALA A 316 -22.56 -2.71 -11.46
N GLY A 317 -22.30 -1.68 -10.66
CA GLY A 317 -23.23 -1.25 -9.61
C GLY A 317 -23.55 -2.39 -8.65
N ASP A 318 -24.78 -2.44 -8.13
CA ASP A 318 -25.24 -3.55 -7.31
C ASP A 318 -25.52 -4.79 -8.14
N LEU A 319 -25.03 -5.92 -7.63
CA LEU A 319 -25.24 -7.22 -8.26
C LEU A 319 -26.44 -7.89 -7.62
N THR A 320 -27.35 -8.39 -8.46
CA THR A 320 -28.51 -9.17 -8.03
C THR A 320 -28.34 -10.61 -8.46
N TYR A 321 -28.70 -11.56 -7.59
CA TYR A 321 -28.76 -12.97 -7.93
C TYR A 321 -30.22 -13.41 -8.05
N THR A 322 -30.46 -14.38 -8.94
CA THR A 322 -31.72 -15.11 -9.09
C THR A 322 -31.41 -16.60 -9.15
N LEU A 323 -32.04 -17.36 -8.27
CA LEU A 323 -31.94 -18.82 -8.19
C LEU A 323 -33.30 -19.43 -8.57
N ILE A 324 -33.31 -20.40 -9.49
CA ILE A 324 -34.51 -21.11 -9.92
C ILE A 324 -34.32 -22.61 -9.72
N ALA A 325 -35.15 -23.24 -8.89
CA ALA A 325 -35.14 -24.68 -8.65
C ALA A 325 -36.54 -25.21 -8.35
N GLY A 326 -36.93 -26.31 -9.00
CA GLY A 326 -38.22 -26.98 -8.75
C GLY A 326 -39.45 -26.06 -8.88
N GLY A 327 -39.37 -25.05 -9.76
CA GLY A 327 -40.42 -24.03 -9.94
C GLY A 327 -40.40 -22.86 -8.94
N LYS A 328 -39.54 -22.89 -7.92
CA LYS A 328 -39.35 -21.77 -7.00
C LYS A 328 -38.26 -20.82 -7.50
N THR A 329 -38.50 -19.53 -7.34
CA THR A 329 -37.54 -18.45 -7.63
C THR A 329 -37.13 -17.76 -6.32
N ILE A 330 -35.82 -17.57 -6.11
CA ILE A 330 -35.23 -16.88 -4.96
C ILE A 330 -34.34 -15.76 -5.49
N THR A 331 -34.46 -14.55 -4.95
CA THR A 331 -33.70 -13.39 -5.41
C THR A 331 -33.08 -12.63 -4.25
N GLY A 332 -31.96 -11.96 -4.50
CA GLY A 332 -31.37 -11.03 -3.54
C GLY A 332 -30.23 -10.21 -4.14
N VAL A 333 -29.61 -9.38 -3.30
CA VAL A 333 -28.44 -8.57 -3.66
C VAL A 333 -27.18 -9.25 -3.14
N MET A 334 -26.09 -9.16 -3.90
CA MET A 334 -24.76 -9.54 -3.43
C MET A 334 -24.09 -8.32 -2.79
N GLU A 335 -23.97 -8.36 -1.47
CA GLU A 335 -23.37 -7.30 -0.65
C GLU A 335 -21.86 -7.26 -0.86
N GLY A 336 -21.25 -6.07 -0.72
CA GLY A 336 -19.80 -5.88 -0.79
C GLY A 336 -19.39 -4.72 -1.69
N VAL A 337 -18.14 -4.75 -2.13
CA VAL A 337 -17.51 -3.69 -2.95
C VAL A 337 -17.08 -4.24 -4.31
N ARG A 338 -16.57 -3.37 -5.18
CA ARG A 338 -16.10 -3.78 -6.53
C ARG A 338 -15.21 -5.02 -6.50
N ASP A 339 -14.24 -5.05 -5.58
CA ASP A 339 -13.26 -6.14 -5.50
C ASP A 339 -13.87 -7.47 -5.08
N LYS A 340 -14.95 -7.46 -4.30
CA LYS A 340 -15.62 -8.67 -3.83
C LYS A 340 -17.06 -8.38 -3.42
N ARG A 341 -17.99 -9.11 -4.04
CA ARG A 341 -19.40 -9.16 -3.65
C ARG A 341 -19.82 -10.58 -3.36
N GLN A 342 -20.70 -10.76 -2.37
CA GLN A 342 -21.09 -12.07 -1.88
C GLN A 342 -22.56 -12.12 -1.43
N ALA A 343 -23.18 -13.27 -1.59
CA ALA A 343 -24.48 -13.59 -1.01
C ALA A 343 -24.49 -15.01 -0.43
N THR A 344 -25.20 -15.19 0.67
CA THR A 344 -25.40 -16.51 1.30
C THR A 344 -26.89 -16.84 1.35
N VAL A 345 -27.25 -18.03 0.85
CA VAL A 345 -28.61 -18.52 0.72
C VAL A 345 -28.72 -19.88 1.42
N ASN A 346 -29.63 -20.00 2.38
CA ASN A 346 -29.92 -21.27 3.03
C ASN A 346 -30.89 -22.09 2.17
N LEU A 347 -30.37 -23.02 1.35
CA LEU A 347 -31.20 -23.81 0.43
C LEU A 347 -32.12 -24.77 1.19
N GLN A 348 -31.69 -25.31 2.33
CA GLN A 348 -32.54 -26.18 3.16
C GLN A 348 -33.83 -25.49 3.58
N LYS A 349 -33.72 -24.22 3.98
CA LYS A 349 -34.87 -23.38 4.33
C LYS A 349 -35.71 -23.07 3.10
N GLU A 350 -35.08 -22.66 2.01
CA GLU A 350 -35.80 -22.17 0.84
C GLU A 350 -36.45 -23.27 0.00
N LEU A 351 -35.85 -24.45 -0.09
CA LEU A 351 -36.32 -25.56 -0.92
C LEU A 351 -37.04 -26.64 -0.13
N LYS A 352 -37.40 -26.37 1.13
CA LYS A 352 -38.11 -27.34 1.99
C LYS A 352 -39.40 -27.82 1.32
N GLY A 353 -39.49 -29.13 1.08
CA GLY A 353 -40.65 -29.77 0.45
C GLY A 353 -40.70 -29.64 -1.07
N ILE A 354 -39.66 -29.11 -1.71
CA ILE A 354 -39.55 -28.97 -3.16
C ILE A 354 -38.58 -30.04 -3.69
N SER A 355 -39.02 -30.83 -4.66
CA SER A 355 -38.12 -31.75 -5.38
C SER A 355 -37.50 -31.03 -6.57
N ALA A 356 -36.17 -30.94 -6.60
CA ALA A 356 -35.40 -30.36 -7.68
C ALA A 356 -34.08 -31.11 -7.85
N THR A 357 -33.72 -31.42 -9.09
CA THR A 357 -32.45 -32.08 -9.46
C THR A 357 -31.38 -31.09 -9.90
N GLN A 358 -31.76 -29.82 -10.10
CA GLN A 358 -30.85 -28.76 -10.53
C GLN A 358 -31.32 -27.39 -10.04
N LEU A 359 -30.40 -26.45 -10.02
CA LEU A 359 -30.55 -25.05 -9.62
C LEU A 359 -29.96 -24.18 -10.73
N GLN A 360 -30.77 -23.33 -11.36
CA GLN A 360 -30.25 -22.28 -12.24
C GLN A 360 -29.89 -21.07 -11.41
N LEU A 361 -28.68 -20.53 -11.59
CA LEU A 361 -28.20 -19.29 -11.00
C LEU A 361 -27.93 -18.27 -12.08
N VAL A 362 -28.59 -17.12 -11.96
CA VAL A 362 -28.36 -15.94 -12.79
C VAL A 362 -27.88 -14.79 -11.91
N VAL A 363 -26.76 -14.17 -12.25
CA VAL A 363 -26.26 -12.93 -11.62
C VAL A 363 -26.33 -11.80 -12.63
N LYS A 364 -26.93 -10.67 -12.26
CA LYS A 364 -27.05 -9.48 -13.11
C LYS A 364 -26.46 -8.25 -12.44
N ASN A 365 -25.94 -7.35 -13.26
CA ASN A 365 -25.51 -6.03 -12.82
C ASN A 365 -26.68 -5.03 -12.75
N ALA A 366 -26.43 -3.82 -12.26
CA ALA A 366 -27.45 -2.77 -12.11
C ALA A 366 -28.07 -2.32 -13.45
N HIS A 367 -27.41 -2.60 -14.57
CA HIS A 367 -27.90 -2.30 -15.92
C HIS A 367 -28.70 -3.47 -16.54
N GLY A 368 -28.93 -4.55 -15.78
CA GLY A 368 -29.68 -5.73 -16.24
C GLY A 368 -28.87 -6.68 -17.13
N VAL A 369 -27.56 -6.45 -17.29
CA VAL A 369 -26.67 -7.35 -18.04
C VAL A 369 -26.42 -8.61 -17.22
N THR A 370 -26.60 -9.77 -17.84
CA THR A 370 -26.27 -11.06 -17.25
C THR A 370 -24.76 -11.26 -17.21
N LEU A 371 -24.23 -11.43 -16.01
CA LEU A 371 -22.80 -11.64 -15.74
C LEU A 371 -22.47 -13.12 -15.52
N VAL A 372 -23.42 -13.86 -14.96
CA VAL A 372 -23.34 -15.31 -14.74
C VAL A 372 -24.70 -15.90 -15.07
N ASP A 373 -24.72 -16.98 -15.83
CA ASP A 373 -25.89 -17.83 -16.03
C ASP A 373 -25.39 -19.28 -16.06
N THR A 374 -25.68 -20.02 -15.00
CA THR A 374 -25.17 -21.38 -14.84
C THR A 374 -26.23 -22.29 -14.25
N THR A 375 -26.22 -23.54 -14.69
CA THR A 375 -27.07 -24.60 -14.14
C THR A 375 -26.20 -25.53 -13.30
N ILE A 376 -26.58 -25.68 -12.03
CA ILE A 376 -25.86 -26.43 -11.02
C ILE A 376 -26.67 -27.71 -10.72
N PRO A 377 -26.09 -28.91 -10.87
CA PRO A 377 -26.77 -30.13 -10.45
C PRO A 377 -26.88 -30.17 -8.92
N LEU A 378 -28.05 -30.52 -8.43
CA LEU A 378 -28.29 -30.73 -7.01
C LEU A 378 -28.05 -32.21 -6.68
N LEU A 379 -27.05 -32.47 -5.85
CA LEU A 379 -26.71 -33.80 -5.41
C LEU A 379 -27.65 -34.24 -4.29
N THR A 380 -27.97 -35.53 -4.29
CA THR A 380 -28.57 -36.18 -3.13
C THR A 380 -27.46 -36.43 -2.12
N PRO A 381 -27.59 -35.96 -0.87
CA PRO A 381 -26.62 -36.29 0.18
C PRO A 381 -26.50 -37.82 0.33
N ASP A 382 -25.28 -38.33 0.46
CA ASP A 382 -25.06 -39.73 0.84
C ASP A 382 -25.66 -39.95 2.24
N LYS A 383 -26.41 -41.04 2.41
CA LYS A 383 -27.10 -41.38 3.66
C LYS A 383 -26.17 -41.74 4.79
#